data_AF-A0A2V2UC04-F1
#
_entry.id   AF-A0A2V2UC04-F1
#
_cell.length_a   1.000
_cell.length_b   1.000
_cell.length_c   1.000
_cell.angle_alpha   90.00
_cell.angle_beta   90.00
_cell.angle_gamma   90.00
#
_symmetry.space_group_name_H-M   'P 1'
#
loop_
_entity.id
_entity.type
_entity.pdbx_description
1 polymer ?
#
loop_
_entity_poly.entity_id
_entity_poly.type
_entity_poly.pdbx_seq_one_letter_code
_entity_poly.pdbx_strand_id
1 'polypeptide(L)' 'MKRISDRKRTKEQYSEQAAYMTLNRNLIEPLQKYWRFISETKVGTHHFISLTDEGKNALHFLSAGI' A
#
# COMPACT_ATOMS: atom_id res chain seq x y z
N MET A 1 37.14 9.44 1.13
CA MET A 1 35.94 9.71 1.96
C MET A 1 34.70 9.19 1.25
N LYS A 2 34.07 8.09 1.72
CA LYS A 2 32.80 7.57 1.14
C LYS A 2 31.83 6.95 2.17
N ARG A 3 32.20 6.90 3.46
CA ARG A 3 31.46 6.12 4.49
C ARG A 3 30.24 6.82 5.10
N ILE A 4 30.14 8.15 4.97
CA ILE A 4 29.10 8.93 5.66
C ILE A 4 27.80 8.97 4.84
N SER A 5 27.87 8.98 3.50
CA SER A 5 26.68 9.00 2.62
C SER A 5 25.89 7.69 2.65
N ASP A 6 26.59 6.55 2.72
CA ASP A 6 25.95 5.23 2.65
C ASP A 6 25.11 4.92 3.90
N ARG A 7 25.55 5.36 5.10
CA ARG A 7 24.77 5.19 6.35
C ARG A 7 23.48 6.00 6.39
N LYS A 8 23.46 7.17 5.75
CA LYS A 8 22.28 8.03 5.73
C LYS A 8 21.19 7.43 4.83
N ARG A 9 21.61 6.95 3.65
CA ARG A 9 20.76 6.28 2.66
C ARG A 9 20.13 5.00 3.21
N THR A 10 20.88 4.18 3.96
CA THR A 10 20.32 2.96 4.55
C THR A 10 19.25 3.28 5.59
N LYS A 11 19.49 4.27 6.47
CA LYS A 11 18.49 4.67 7.48
C LYS A 11 17.19 5.19 6.86
N GLU A 12 17.30 6.00 5.81
CA GLU A 12 16.13 6.49 5.05
C GLU A 12 15.37 5.33 4.39
N GLN A 13 16.07 4.41 3.71
CA GLN A 13 15.45 3.22 3.10
C GLN A 13 14.77 2.31 4.13
N TYR A 14 15.38 2.09 5.29
CA TYR A 14 14.74 1.35 6.38
C TYR A 14 13.48 2.06 6.90
N SER A 15 13.49 3.40 6.96
CA SER A 15 12.33 4.17 7.39
C SER A 15 11.19 4.13 6.37
N GLU A 16 11.51 4.19 5.08
CA GLU A 16 10.52 4.07 3.99
C GLU A 16 9.92 2.66 3.95
N GLN A 17 10.73 1.62 4.11
CA GLN A 17 10.24 0.23 4.21
C GLN A 17 9.34 0.04 5.44
N ALA A 18 9.73 0.57 6.61
CA ALA A 18 8.90 0.49 7.81
C ALA A 18 7.56 1.24 7.64
N ALA A 19 7.60 2.41 6.99
CA ALA A 19 6.40 3.17 6.65
C ALA A 19 5.49 2.39 5.69
N TYR A 20 6.06 1.78 4.65
CA TYR A 20 5.31 0.92 3.73
C TYR A 20 4.71 -0.29 4.43
N MET A 21 5.47 -1.00 5.28
CA MET A 21 4.95 -2.14 6.03
C MET A 21 3.80 -1.75 6.95
N THR A 22 3.87 -0.56 7.56
CA THR A 22 2.80 -0.02 8.40
C THR A 22 1.55 0.29 7.57
N LEU A 23 1.71 0.99 6.43
CA LEU A 23 0.62 1.26 5.50
C LEU A 23 -0.02 -0.03 4.98
N ASN A 24 0.81 -1.00 4.59
CA ASN A 24 0.38 -2.27 4.08
C ASN A 24 -0.45 -3.04 5.11
N ARG A 25 0.06 -3.17 6.34
CA ARG A 25 -0.63 -3.87 7.43
C ARG A 25 -1.96 -3.21 7.81
N ASN A 26 -1.99 -1.88 7.85
CA ASN A 26 -3.13 -1.14 8.40
C ASN A 26 -4.23 -0.83 7.37
N LEU A 27 -3.89 -0.79 6.08
CA LEU A 27 -4.82 -0.36 5.03
C LEU A 27 -4.90 -1.34 3.87
N ILE A 28 -3.78 -1.63 3.22
CA ILE A 28 -3.78 -2.44 1.97
C ILE A 28 -4.24 -3.87 2.26
N GLU A 29 -3.61 -4.53 3.24
CA GLU A 29 -3.91 -5.91 3.59
C GLU A 29 -5.37 -6.09 4.04
N PRO A 30 -5.94 -5.22 4.92
CA PRO A 30 -7.35 -5.35 5.26
C PRO A 30 -8.31 -5.16 4.08
N LEU A 31 -8.09 -4.13 3.26
CA LEU A 31 -8.93 -3.84 2.10
C LEU A 31 -8.85 -4.96 1.06
N GLN A 32 -7.70 -5.62 0.92
CA GLN A 32 -7.52 -6.72 -0.03
C GLN A 32 -8.04 -8.05 0.52
N LYS A 33 -7.60 -8.47 1.71
CA LYS A 33 -7.83 -9.84 2.22
C LYS A 33 -9.20 -10.02 2.85
N TYR A 34 -9.65 -9.04 3.64
CA TYR A 34 -10.90 -9.18 4.38
C TYR A 34 -12.08 -8.62 3.61
N TRP A 35 -11.90 -7.45 2.99
CA TRP A 35 -13.02 -6.75 2.34
C TRP A 35 -13.08 -6.97 0.83
N ARG A 36 -12.02 -7.54 0.23
CA ARG A 36 -11.90 -7.76 -1.23
C ARG A 36 -12.18 -6.49 -2.04
N PHE A 37 -11.96 -5.33 -1.44
CA PHE A 37 -12.28 -4.01 -1.95
C PHE A 37 -11.28 -3.56 -3.01
N ILE A 38 -10.03 -3.99 -2.84
CA ILE A 38 -8.92 -3.72 -3.75
C ILE A 38 -8.23 -5.02 -4.15
N SER A 39 -7.56 -4.99 -5.30
CA SER A 39 -6.57 -5.97 -5.72
C SER A 39 -5.19 -5.31 -5.81
N GLU A 40 -4.15 -6.11 -5.57
CA GLU A 40 -2.76 -5.69 -5.70
C GLU A 40 -2.06 -6.56 -6.74
N THR A 41 -1.40 -5.91 -7.70
CA THR A 41 -0.54 -6.57 -8.68
C THR A 41 0.90 -6.05 -8.53
N LYS A 42 1.83 -6.95 -8.26
CA LYS A 42 3.25 -6.59 -8.17
C LYS A 42 3.91 -6.64 -9.54
N VAL A 43 4.52 -5.53 -9.96
CA VAL A 43 5.31 -5.44 -11.19
C VAL A 43 6.69 -4.88 -10.82
N GLY A 44 7.70 -5.75 -10.85
CA GLY A 44 9.04 -5.42 -10.36
C GLY A 44 9.05 -5.08 -8.86
N THR A 45 9.51 -3.89 -8.50
CA THR A 45 9.50 -3.38 -7.11
C THR A 45 8.23 -2.60 -6.76
N HIS A 46 7.36 -2.34 -7.73
CA HIS A 46 6.18 -1.51 -7.57
C HIS A 46 4.93 -2.36 -7.33
N HIS A 47 4.05 -1.85 -6.49
CA HIS A 47 2.77 -2.46 -6.14
C HIS A 47 1.64 -1.62 -6.76
N PHE A 48 0.88 -2.20 -7.67
CA PHE A 48 -0.24 -1.55 -8.33
C PHE A 48 -1.54 -1.94 -7.64
N ILE A 49 -2.19 -0.96 -7.02
CA ILE A 49 -3.46 -1.15 -6.31
C ILE A 49 -4.60 -0.70 -7.22
N SER A 50 -5.62 -1.55 -7.37
CA SER A 50 -6.81 -1.27 -8.17
C SER A 50 -8.08 -1.63 -7.40
N LEU A 51 -9.20 -0.96 -7.67
CA LEU A 51 -10.49 -1.36 -7.13
C LEU A 51 -10.97 -2.65 -7.82
N THR A 52 -11.49 -3.58 -7.03
CA THR A 52 -12.25 -4.72 -7.55
C THR A 52 -13.65 -4.26 -7.96
N ASP A 53 -14.38 -5.08 -8.71
CA ASP A 53 -15.77 -4.77 -9.04
C ASP A 53 -16.67 -4.75 -7.80
N GLU A 54 -16.37 -5.59 -6.81
CA GLU A 54 -17.02 -5.57 -5.50
C GLU A 54 -16.76 -4.24 -4.76
N GLY A 55 -15.51 -3.76 -4.77
CA GLY A 55 -15.14 -2.46 -4.20
C GLY A 55 -15.80 -1.28 -4.91
N LYS A 56 -15.90 -1.31 -6.25
CA LYS A 56 -16.62 -0.29 -7.02
C LYS A 56 -18.11 -0.27 -6.65
N ASN A 57 -18.74 -1.44 -6.58
CA ASN A 57 -20.14 -1.56 -6.17
C ASN A 57 -20.35 -1.06 -4.74
N ALA A 58 -19.48 -1.45 -3.81
CA ALA A 58 -19.55 -0.97 -2.44
C ALA A 58 -19.37 0.55 -2.35
N LEU A 59 -18.48 1.15 -3.14
CA LEU A 59 -18.37 2.62 -3.23
C LEU A 59 -19.65 3.27 -3.75
N HIS A 60 -20.36 2.66 -4.71
CA HIS A 60 -21.66 3.18 -5.16
C HIS A 60 -22.66 3.26 -3.99
N PHE A 61 -22.69 2.27 -3.11
CA PHE A 61 -23.56 2.30 -1.93
C PHE A 61 -23.07 3.27 -0.84
N LEU A 62 -21.76 3.32 -0.59
CA LEU A 62 -21.18 4.22 0.42
C LEU A 62 -21.30 5.70 0.01
N SER A 63 -21.21 6.00 -1.28
CA SER A 63 -21.36 7.37 -1.81
C SER A 63 -22.82 7.78 -2.01
N ALA A 64 -23.72 6.83 -2.29
CA ALA A 64 -25.16 7.10 -2.39
C ALA A 64 -25.84 7.33 -1.02
N GLY A 65 -25.14 7.05 0.09
CA GLY A 65 -25.61 7.27 1.46
C GLY A 65 -25.21 8.60 2.09
N ILE A 66 -24.62 9.52 1.32
CA ILE A 66 -24.19 10.87 1.75
C ILE A 66 -24.98 11.94 1.01
#